data_AF-A0A9E5WUF1-F1
#
_entry.id   AF-A0A9E5WUF1-F1
#
_cell.length_a   1.000
_cell.length_b   1.000
_cell.length_c   1.000
_cell.angle_alpha   90.00
_cell.angle_beta   90.00
_cell.angle_gamma   90.00
#
_symmetry.space_group_name_H-M   'P 1'
#
loop_
_entity.id
_entity.type
_entity.pdbx_description
1 polymer ?
#
loop_
_entity_poly.entity_id
_entity_poly.type
_entity_poly.pdbx_seq_one_letter_code
_entity_poly.pdbx_strand_id
1 'polypeptide(L)'
;VLDRTRPVFDTNGRALQTLKSIWLNDPTGPLADDALMLAATYHLRKGHYTEADHLFGILRDEYPKSPHLEKAFLLGSHVKLMAYQGPEYDAKKLLEAEQLKETTLRLFPNLPDREQLKQELARIEEAKAERDWAVVQFYLRKKRLKAVAVYCNLILEEHPKSKYAEKARELLEEISGDIGRVRLEDEPNDSALKRLPKLHAPRLLPVPGSTDDAPKGNDQPATIRLSG
;
A
#
# COMPACT_ATOMS: atom_id res chain seq x y z
N VAL A 1 -35.49 12.69 -25.85
CA VAL A 1 -35.88 13.99 -25.25
C VAL A 1 -34.79 14.40 -24.28
N LEU A 2 -34.18 15.59 -24.45
CA LEU A 2 -33.19 16.11 -23.50
C LEU A 2 -33.90 16.51 -22.19
N ASP A 3 -33.44 16.00 -21.05
CA ASP A 3 -33.88 16.47 -19.73
C ASP A 3 -33.19 17.81 -19.41
N ARG A 4 -33.96 18.90 -19.45
CA ARG A 4 -33.46 20.27 -19.21
C ARG A 4 -33.02 20.51 -17.76
N THR A 5 -33.29 19.60 -16.83
CA THR A 5 -32.84 19.70 -15.43
C THR A 5 -31.41 19.19 -15.21
N ARG A 6 -30.79 18.59 -16.24
CA ARG A 6 -29.45 18.00 -16.15
C ARG A 6 -28.45 18.72 -17.04
N PRO A 7 -27.18 18.85 -16.60
CA PRO A 7 -26.12 19.36 -17.45
C PRO A 7 -25.98 18.53 -18.72
N VAL A 8 -25.94 19.21 -19.86
CA VAL A 8 -25.85 18.59 -21.19
C VAL A 8 -24.46 17.98 -21.45
N PHE A 9 -23.43 18.47 -20.73
CA PHE A 9 -22.04 18.01 -20.84
C PHE A 9 -21.43 17.80 -19.45
N ASP A 10 -20.67 16.71 -19.30
CA ASP A 10 -19.94 16.30 -18.10
C ASP A 10 -20.75 16.40 -16.79
N THR A 11 -21.86 15.68 -16.75
CA THR A 11 -22.74 15.64 -15.57
C THR A 11 -22.00 15.21 -14.31
N ASN A 12 -21.08 14.24 -14.43
CA ASN A 12 -20.35 13.71 -13.28
C ASN A 12 -19.29 14.68 -12.75
N GLY A 13 -18.49 15.30 -13.63
CA GLY A 13 -17.50 16.29 -13.21
C GLY A 13 -18.15 17.53 -12.61
N ARG A 14 -19.27 17.98 -13.17
CA ARG A 14 -20.08 19.06 -12.57
C ARG A 14 -20.65 18.68 -11.21
N ALA A 15 -21.17 17.46 -11.05
CA ALA A 15 -21.64 16.99 -9.76
C ALA A 15 -20.52 16.96 -8.71
N LEU A 16 -19.34 16.44 -9.05
CA LEU A 16 -18.17 16.47 -8.16
C LEU A 16 -17.74 17.90 -7.82
N GLN A 17 -17.76 18.81 -8.79
CA GLN A 17 -17.46 20.22 -8.54
C GLN A 17 -18.44 20.84 -7.54
N THR A 18 -19.74 20.53 -7.68
CA THR A 18 -20.75 20.96 -6.72
C THR A 18 -20.50 20.39 -5.33
N LEU A 19 -20.26 19.08 -5.21
CA LEU A 19 -19.95 18.43 -3.92
C LEU A 19 -18.71 19.07 -3.26
N LYS A 20 -17.65 19.29 -4.03
CA LYS A 20 -16.44 19.99 -3.58
C LYS A 20 -16.75 21.41 -3.11
N SER A 21 -17.60 22.14 -3.84
CA SER A 21 -17.98 23.51 -3.47
C SER A 21 -18.78 23.59 -2.16
N ILE A 22 -19.65 22.61 -1.89
CA ILE A 22 -20.38 22.51 -0.61
C ILE A 22 -19.38 22.44 0.53
N TRP A 23 -18.45 21.49 0.45
CA TRP A 23 -17.45 21.28 1.49
C TRP A 23 -16.49 22.48 1.65
N LEU A 24 -15.99 23.07 0.56
CA LEU A 24 -15.03 24.19 0.65
C LEU A 24 -15.65 25.48 1.17
N ASN A 25 -16.92 25.74 0.88
CA ASN A 25 -17.59 26.98 1.28
C ASN A 25 -18.19 26.90 2.69
N ASP A 26 -18.63 25.71 3.11
CA ASP A 26 -19.16 25.48 4.45
C ASP A 26 -18.69 24.13 5.02
N PRO A 27 -17.41 24.02 5.44
CA PRO A 27 -16.85 22.75 5.91
C PRO A 27 -17.51 22.23 7.19
N THR A 28 -18.09 23.10 8.02
CA THR A 28 -18.80 22.71 9.24
C THR A 28 -20.31 22.55 9.03
N GLY A 29 -20.77 22.77 7.80
CA GLY A 29 -22.17 22.74 7.43
C GLY A 29 -22.78 21.34 7.51
N PRO A 30 -24.12 21.25 7.61
CA PRO A 30 -24.84 19.98 7.76
C PRO A 30 -24.75 19.06 6.53
N LEU A 31 -24.20 19.53 5.41
CA LEU A 31 -24.04 18.76 4.17
C LEU A 31 -22.58 18.42 3.86
N ALA A 32 -21.63 18.87 4.68
CA ALA A 32 -20.21 18.76 4.38
C ALA A 32 -19.75 17.30 4.37
N ASP A 33 -20.15 16.51 5.36
CA ASP A 33 -19.82 15.10 5.47
C ASP A 33 -20.55 14.23 4.44
N ASP A 34 -21.82 14.54 4.15
CA ASP A 34 -22.57 13.95 3.03
C ASP A 34 -21.86 14.20 1.69
N ALA A 35 -21.41 15.42 1.45
CA ALA A 35 -20.72 15.78 0.21
C ALA A 35 -19.39 15.01 0.05
N LEU A 36 -18.61 14.92 1.13
CA LEU A 36 -17.38 14.13 1.16
C LEU A 36 -17.64 12.63 0.94
N MET A 37 -18.66 12.06 1.62
CA MET A 37 -19.01 10.65 1.48
C MET A 37 -19.43 10.32 0.05
N LEU A 38 -20.24 11.17 -0.58
CA LEU A 38 -20.66 11.00 -1.98
C LEU A 38 -19.48 11.11 -2.94
N ALA A 39 -18.60 12.08 -2.75
CA ALA A 39 -17.40 12.23 -3.57
C ALA A 39 -16.46 11.01 -3.41
N ALA A 40 -16.18 10.58 -2.18
CA ALA A 40 -15.31 9.44 -1.90
C ALA A 40 -15.85 8.14 -2.53
N THR A 41 -17.15 7.87 -2.36
CA THR A 41 -17.79 6.68 -2.95
C THR A 41 -17.86 6.73 -4.47
N TYR A 42 -17.99 7.92 -5.07
CA TYR A 42 -17.86 8.09 -6.51
C TYR A 42 -16.45 7.70 -6.99
N HIS A 43 -15.40 8.22 -6.35
CA HIS A 43 -14.02 7.90 -6.70
C HIS A 43 -13.71 6.41 -6.53
N LEU A 44 -14.20 5.78 -5.47
CA LEU A 44 -14.12 4.33 -5.27
C LEU A 44 -14.74 3.56 -6.44
N ARG A 45 -15.97 3.90 -6.85
CA ARG A 45 -16.65 3.23 -7.98
C ARG A 45 -15.95 3.43 -9.32
N LYS A 46 -15.16 4.50 -9.47
CA LYS A 46 -14.35 4.76 -10.67
C LYS A 46 -12.96 4.12 -10.62
N GLY A 47 -12.59 3.45 -9.53
CA GLY A 47 -11.26 2.89 -9.35
C GLY A 47 -10.19 3.95 -9.04
N HIS A 48 -10.60 5.18 -8.70
CA HIS A 48 -9.68 6.25 -8.31
C HIS A 48 -9.32 6.12 -6.82
N TYR A 49 -8.65 5.02 -6.47
CA TYR A 49 -8.45 4.60 -5.08
C TYR A 49 -7.67 5.62 -4.24
N THR A 50 -6.67 6.28 -4.82
CA THR A 50 -5.90 7.33 -4.13
C THR A 50 -6.75 8.52 -3.71
N GLU A 51 -7.64 8.97 -4.60
CA GLU A 51 -8.54 10.09 -4.32
C GLU A 51 -9.62 9.68 -3.30
N ALA A 52 -10.14 8.46 -3.43
CA ALA A 52 -11.07 7.91 -2.45
C ALA A 52 -10.43 7.79 -1.05
N ASP A 53 -9.19 7.29 -0.95
CA ASP A 53 -8.42 7.18 0.31
C ASP A 53 -8.27 8.56 0.98
N HIS A 54 -7.96 9.59 0.19
CA HIS A 54 -7.85 10.96 0.68
C HIS A 54 -9.17 11.48 1.26
N LEU A 55 -10.28 11.37 0.51
CA LEU A 55 -11.58 11.88 0.93
C LEU A 55 -12.16 11.12 2.14
N PHE A 56 -12.00 9.78 2.18
CA PHE A 56 -12.35 9.02 3.39
C PHE A 56 -11.46 9.37 4.58
N GLY A 57 -10.20 9.72 4.35
CA GLY A 57 -9.30 10.25 5.38
C GLY A 57 -9.84 11.52 6.02
N ILE A 58 -10.19 12.52 5.19
CA ILE A 58 -10.80 13.77 5.67
C ILE A 58 -12.05 13.48 6.50
N LEU A 59 -12.92 12.56 6.06
CA LEU A 59 -14.14 12.23 6.80
C LEU A 59 -13.83 11.66 8.20
N ARG A 60 -12.80 10.80 8.32
CA ARG A 60 -12.39 10.23 9.60
C ARG A 60 -11.76 11.25 10.53
N ASP A 61 -10.94 12.14 9.97
CA ASP A 61 -10.10 13.03 10.75
C ASP A 61 -10.89 14.28 11.19
N GLU A 62 -11.72 14.84 10.29
CA GLU A 62 -12.43 16.11 10.53
C GLU A 62 -13.88 15.92 10.99
N TYR A 63 -14.51 14.76 10.75
CA TYR A 63 -15.93 14.51 11.05
C TYR A 63 -16.17 13.29 11.96
N PRO A 64 -15.60 13.25 13.19
CA PRO A 64 -15.71 12.11 14.09
C PRO A 64 -17.13 11.88 14.67
N LYS A 65 -18.08 12.79 14.39
CA LYS A 65 -19.50 12.64 14.78
C LYS A 65 -20.41 12.33 13.58
N SER A 66 -19.85 12.21 12.38
CA SER A 66 -20.64 11.94 11.17
C SER A 66 -21.29 10.55 11.23
N PRO A 67 -22.53 10.39 10.75
CA PRO A 67 -23.13 9.07 10.55
C PRO A 67 -22.35 8.22 9.53
N HIS A 68 -21.47 8.82 8.73
CA HIS A 68 -20.63 8.12 7.75
C HIS A 68 -19.31 7.61 8.31
N LEU A 69 -18.99 7.89 9.58
CA LEU A 69 -17.68 7.57 10.17
C LEU A 69 -17.34 6.08 10.03
N GLU A 70 -18.26 5.20 10.43
CA GLU A 70 -18.07 3.74 10.31
C GLU A 70 -17.78 3.32 8.87
N LYS A 71 -18.54 3.86 7.90
CA LYS A 71 -18.33 3.58 6.47
C LYS A 71 -17.01 4.14 5.96
N ALA A 72 -16.56 5.30 6.43
CA ALA A 72 -15.28 5.87 6.03
C ALA A 72 -14.09 5.06 6.56
N PHE A 73 -14.19 4.49 7.76
CA PHE A 73 -13.22 3.51 8.27
C PHE A 73 -13.23 2.22 7.44
N LEU A 74 -14.41 1.66 7.19
CA LEU A 74 -14.56 0.43 6.42
C LEU A 74 -14.06 0.58 4.98
N LEU A 75 -14.67 1.49 4.21
CA LEU A 75 -14.34 1.71 2.81
C LEU A 75 -12.95 2.33 2.63
N GLY A 76 -12.55 3.25 3.51
CA GLY A 76 -11.20 3.82 3.53
C GLY A 76 -10.13 2.73 3.64
N SER A 77 -10.33 1.75 4.53
CA SER A 77 -9.41 0.62 4.67
C SER A 77 -9.34 -0.27 3.41
N HIS A 78 -10.44 -0.40 2.67
CA HIS A 78 -10.50 -1.18 1.45
C HIS A 78 -9.82 -0.46 0.29
N VAL A 79 -10.14 0.81 0.06
CA VAL A 79 -9.52 1.58 -1.04
C VAL A 79 -8.02 1.77 -0.84
N LYS A 80 -7.58 1.87 0.42
CA LYS A 80 -6.16 1.97 0.75
C LYS A 80 -5.40 0.69 0.38
N LEU A 81 -6.00 -0.48 0.61
CA LEU A 81 -5.47 -1.75 0.12
C LEU A 81 -5.47 -1.81 -1.42
N MET A 82 -6.54 -1.35 -2.07
CA MET A 82 -6.62 -1.31 -3.54
C MET A 82 -5.62 -0.35 -4.20
N ALA A 83 -5.11 0.63 -3.46
CA ALA A 83 -4.04 1.52 -3.91
C ALA A 83 -2.65 0.86 -3.85
N TYR A 84 -2.51 -0.34 -3.27
CA TYR A 84 -1.26 -1.09 -3.25
C TYR A 84 -0.94 -1.68 -4.62
N GLN A 85 0.26 -1.39 -5.14
CA GLN A 85 0.68 -1.76 -6.50
C GLN A 85 1.36 -3.14 -6.59
N GLY A 86 1.60 -3.80 -5.45
CA GLY A 86 2.23 -5.11 -5.39
C GLY A 86 3.63 -5.10 -4.75
N PRO A 87 4.26 -6.28 -4.67
CA PRO A 87 5.42 -6.53 -3.81
C PRO A 87 6.69 -5.76 -4.20
N GLU A 88 6.80 -5.31 -5.44
CA GLU A 88 7.95 -4.56 -5.94
C GLU A 88 7.90 -3.06 -5.58
N TYR A 89 6.73 -2.55 -5.19
CA TYR A 89 6.49 -1.14 -4.87
C TYR A 89 6.60 -0.85 -3.36
N ASP A 90 6.34 0.40 -2.95
CA ASP A 90 6.38 0.80 -1.53
C ASP A 90 5.32 0.04 -0.70
N ALA A 91 5.76 -0.53 0.42
CA ALA A 91 4.91 -1.24 1.39
C ALA A 91 3.96 -0.31 2.14
N LYS A 92 4.18 1.01 2.11
CA LYS A 92 3.44 2.00 2.90
C LYS A 92 1.93 1.83 2.80
N LYS A 93 1.38 1.69 1.58
CA LYS A 93 -0.07 1.52 1.40
C LYS A 93 -0.59 0.21 2.00
N LEU A 94 0.20 -0.86 1.94
CA LEU A 94 -0.14 -2.16 2.52
C LEU A 94 -0.19 -2.07 4.06
N LEU A 95 0.83 -1.45 4.67
CA LEU A 95 0.93 -1.27 6.12
C LEU A 95 -0.16 -0.32 6.67
N GLU A 96 -0.39 0.80 5.98
CA GLU A 96 -1.44 1.73 6.37
C GLU A 96 -2.84 1.08 6.23
N ALA A 97 -3.04 0.20 5.22
CA ALA A 97 -4.30 -0.51 5.04
C ALA A 97 -4.55 -1.51 6.18
N GLU A 98 -3.52 -2.27 6.59
CA GLU A 98 -3.57 -3.16 7.74
C GLU A 98 -3.95 -2.40 9.01
N GLN A 99 -3.18 -1.36 9.34
CA GLN A 99 -3.41 -0.55 10.55
C GLN A 99 -4.84 0.01 10.58
N LEU A 100 -5.34 0.48 9.44
CA LEU A 100 -6.70 1.00 9.34
C LEU A 100 -7.74 -0.10 9.51
N LYS A 101 -7.55 -1.30 8.94
CA LYS A 101 -8.44 -2.45 9.14
C LYS A 101 -8.50 -2.91 10.59
N GLU A 102 -7.36 -3.03 11.25
CA GLU A 102 -7.28 -3.39 12.68
C GLU A 102 -7.98 -2.34 13.55
N THR A 103 -7.80 -1.06 13.22
CA THR A 103 -8.48 0.04 13.90
C THR A 103 -9.98 -0.05 13.70
N THR A 104 -10.45 -0.28 12.47
CA THR A 104 -11.86 -0.48 12.14
C THR A 104 -12.48 -1.62 12.95
N LEU A 105 -11.81 -2.78 13.03
CA LEU A 105 -12.28 -3.94 13.80
C LEU A 105 -12.35 -3.70 15.32
N ARG A 106 -11.54 -2.78 15.83
CA ARG A 106 -11.48 -2.39 17.25
C ARG A 106 -12.55 -1.37 17.60
N LEU A 107 -12.73 -0.37 16.75
CA LEU A 107 -13.69 0.72 16.95
C LEU A 107 -15.14 0.26 16.71
N PHE A 108 -15.36 -0.65 15.76
CA PHE A 108 -16.69 -1.09 15.35
C PHE A 108 -16.82 -2.62 15.47
N PRO A 109 -16.96 -3.16 16.70
CA PRO A 109 -16.94 -4.61 16.94
C PRO A 109 -18.12 -5.37 16.31
N ASN A 110 -19.25 -4.70 16.07
CA ASN A 110 -20.47 -5.27 15.52
C ASN A 110 -20.63 -5.06 14.00
N LEU A 111 -19.53 -4.76 13.30
CA LEU A 111 -19.54 -4.61 11.84
C LEU A 111 -20.05 -5.88 11.14
N PRO A 112 -21.00 -5.76 10.19
CA PRO A 112 -21.41 -6.88 9.35
C PRO A 112 -20.23 -7.50 8.57
N ASP A 113 -19.30 -6.66 8.11
CA ASP A 113 -18.16 -7.06 7.27
C ASP A 113 -16.93 -7.55 8.07
N ARG A 114 -17.09 -7.82 9.37
CA ARG A 114 -15.97 -8.19 10.27
C ARG A 114 -15.16 -9.39 9.78
N GLU A 115 -15.82 -10.45 9.32
CA GLU A 115 -15.12 -11.64 8.83
C GLU A 115 -14.40 -11.38 7.51
N GLN A 116 -14.97 -10.55 6.62
CA GLN A 116 -14.28 -10.13 5.41
C GLN A 116 -13.00 -9.34 5.74
N LEU A 117 -13.05 -8.43 6.72
CA LEU A 117 -11.88 -7.65 7.14
C LEU A 117 -10.76 -8.54 7.67
N LYS A 118 -11.10 -9.57 8.45
CA LYS A 118 -10.11 -10.57 8.93
C LYS A 118 -9.49 -11.35 7.79
N GLN A 119 -10.27 -11.75 6.79
CA GLN A 119 -9.75 -12.42 5.60
C GLN A 119 -8.82 -11.50 4.79
N GLU A 120 -9.18 -10.23 4.65
CA GLU A 120 -8.33 -9.23 3.99
C GLU A 120 -7.03 -8.98 4.78
N LEU A 121 -7.06 -8.98 6.11
CA LEU A 121 -5.86 -8.93 6.95
C LEU A 121 -4.95 -10.15 6.72
N ALA A 122 -5.51 -11.35 6.64
CA ALA A 122 -4.73 -12.55 6.32
C ALA A 122 -4.08 -12.46 4.92
N ARG A 123 -4.78 -11.84 3.94
CA ARG A 123 -4.20 -11.58 2.61
C ARG A 123 -3.10 -10.53 2.65
N ILE A 124 -3.24 -9.49 3.48
CA ILE A 124 -2.20 -8.48 3.67
C ILE A 124 -0.95 -9.14 4.25
N GLU A 125 -1.10 -9.98 5.26
CA GLU A 125 -0.01 -10.73 5.87
C GLU A 125 0.72 -11.62 4.85
N GLU A 126 -0.04 -12.34 4.03
CA GLU A 126 0.51 -13.14 2.93
C GLU A 126 1.25 -12.27 1.89
N ALA A 127 0.72 -11.06 1.60
CA ALA A 127 1.35 -10.12 0.68
C ALA A 127 2.64 -9.50 1.24
N LYS A 128 2.77 -9.35 2.57
CA LYS A 128 4.03 -8.95 3.20
C LYS A 128 5.09 -10.04 3.07
N ALA A 129 4.72 -11.28 3.40
CA ALA A 129 5.60 -12.43 3.23
C ALA A 129 6.06 -12.61 1.77
N GLU A 130 5.19 -12.32 0.80
CA GLU A 130 5.55 -12.30 -0.62
C GLU A 130 6.64 -11.28 -0.96
N ARG A 131 6.62 -10.10 -0.33
CA ARG A 131 7.64 -9.08 -0.53
C ARG A 131 8.99 -9.55 -0.03
N ASP A 132 9.03 -10.12 1.17
CA ASP A 132 10.28 -10.64 1.73
C ASP A 132 10.80 -11.80 0.90
N TRP A 133 9.91 -12.64 0.38
CA TRP A 133 10.28 -13.68 -0.57
C TRP A 133 10.87 -13.11 -1.87
N ALA A 134 10.35 -12.00 -2.38
CA ALA A 134 10.94 -11.33 -3.55
C ALA A 134 12.39 -10.88 -3.27
N VAL A 135 12.70 -10.47 -2.04
CA VAL A 135 14.07 -10.16 -1.59
C VAL A 135 14.94 -11.43 -1.56
N VAL A 136 14.42 -12.54 -1.02
CA VAL A 136 15.11 -13.85 -1.06
C VAL A 136 15.45 -14.22 -2.50
N GLN A 137 14.48 -14.15 -3.41
CA GLN A 137 14.66 -14.45 -4.83
C GLN A 137 15.70 -13.54 -5.49
N PHE A 138 15.74 -12.25 -5.14
CA PHE A 138 16.75 -11.32 -5.62
C PHE A 138 18.17 -11.74 -5.22
N TYR A 139 18.40 -12.09 -3.95
CA TYR A 139 19.72 -12.52 -3.48
C TYR A 139 20.12 -13.90 -3.99
N LEU A 140 19.15 -14.78 -4.20
CA LEU A 140 19.38 -16.10 -4.82
C LEU A 140 19.92 -15.94 -6.24
N ARG A 141 19.33 -15.05 -7.06
CA ARG A 141 19.84 -14.71 -8.40
C ARG A 141 21.27 -14.14 -8.37
N LYS A 142 21.63 -13.44 -7.30
CA LYS A 142 22.98 -12.89 -7.08
C LYS A 142 23.95 -13.89 -6.42
N LYS A 143 23.52 -15.13 -6.19
CA LYS A 143 24.29 -16.21 -5.52
C LYS A 143 24.82 -15.81 -4.13
N ARG A 144 24.12 -14.92 -3.42
CA ARG A 144 24.52 -14.46 -2.07
C ARG A 144 23.84 -15.30 -0.99
N LEU A 145 24.32 -16.54 -0.79
CA LEU A 145 23.67 -17.52 0.10
C LEU A 145 23.54 -17.05 1.56
N LYS A 146 24.53 -16.34 2.10
CA LYS A 146 24.44 -15.75 3.45
C LYS A 146 23.25 -14.79 3.59
N ALA A 147 23.02 -13.95 2.57
CA ALA A 147 21.88 -13.04 2.56
C ALA A 147 20.55 -13.79 2.39
N VAL A 148 20.50 -14.79 1.51
CA VAL A 148 19.34 -15.68 1.35
C VAL A 148 18.93 -16.27 2.69
N ALA A 149 19.88 -16.83 3.45
CA ALA A 149 19.59 -17.42 4.76
C ALA A 149 19.03 -16.40 5.77
N VAL A 150 19.58 -15.18 5.80
CA VAL A 150 19.08 -14.10 6.67
C VAL A 150 17.62 -13.76 6.36
N TYR A 151 17.28 -13.55 5.08
CA TYR A 151 15.90 -13.20 4.71
C TYR A 151 14.94 -14.38 4.84
N CYS A 152 15.38 -15.63 4.61
CA CYS A 152 14.55 -16.79 4.92
C CYS A 152 14.22 -16.86 6.41
N ASN A 153 15.21 -16.66 7.30
CA ASN A 153 14.96 -16.63 8.74
C ASN A 153 14.02 -15.49 9.14
N LEU A 154 14.13 -14.31 8.51
CA LEU A 154 13.20 -13.20 8.72
C LEU A 154 11.75 -13.60 8.40
N ILE A 155 11.51 -14.28 7.27
CA ILE A 155 10.17 -14.77 6.90
C ILE A 155 9.64 -15.78 7.94
N LEU A 156 10.51 -16.64 8.49
CA LEU A 156 10.12 -17.60 9.52
C LEU A 156 9.77 -16.92 10.85
N GLU A 157 10.42 -15.81 11.17
CA GLU A 157 10.18 -15.02 12.38
C GLU A 157 8.94 -14.15 12.25
N GLU A 158 8.85 -13.35 11.18
CA GLU A 158 7.79 -12.36 11.00
C GLU A 158 6.50 -12.96 10.42
N HIS A 159 6.62 -13.97 9.55
CA HIS A 159 5.51 -14.53 8.78
C HIS A 159 5.39 -16.06 8.89
N PRO A 160 5.41 -16.66 10.10
CA PRO A 160 5.56 -18.11 10.31
C PRO A 160 4.44 -18.97 9.70
N LYS A 161 3.25 -18.38 9.49
CA LYS A 161 2.05 -19.06 8.96
C LYS A 161 1.84 -18.83 7.47
N SER A 162 2.68 -18.03 6.82
CA SER A 162 2.57 -17.76 5.39
C SER A 162 3.03 -18.97 4.57
N LYS A 163 2.58 -19.07 3.31
CA LYS A 163 3.11 -20.11 2.40
C LYS A 163 4.60 -19.91 2.09
N TYR A 164 5.13 -18.70 2.29
CA TYR A 164 6.53 -18.40 2.08
C TYR A 164 7.42 -18.87 3.23
N ALA A 165 6.86 -19.07 4.42
CA ALA A 165 7.59 -19.70 5.52
C ALA A 165 7.97 -21.15 5.18
N GLU A 166 7.06 -21.93 4.60
CA GLU A 166 7.37 -23.29 4.13
C GLU A 166 8.50 -23.28 3.09
N LYS A 167 8.37 -22.44 2.06
CA LYS A 167 9.42 -22.26 1.04
C LYS A 167 10.76 -21.80 1.61
N ALA A 168 10.73 -20.95 2.64
CA ALA A 168 11.94 -20.48 3.31
C ALA A 168 12.64 -21.62 4.08
N ARG A 169 11.90 -22.54 4.72
CA ARG A 169 12.48 -23.73 5.37
C ARG A 169 13.15 -24.65 4.35
N GLU A 170 12.42 -24.98 3.29
CA GLU A 170 12.93 -25.85 2.21
C GLU A 170 14.21 -25.27 1.60
N LEU A 171 14.21 -23.97 1.28
CA LEU A 171 15.39 -23.32 0.70
C LEU A 171 16.57 -23.27 1.67
N LEU A 172 16.32 -23.08 2.98
CA LEU A 172 17.38 -23.12 3.99
C LEU A 172 18.03 -24.50 4.09
N GLU A 173 17.24 -25.56 4.03
CA GLU A 173 17.74 -26.94 4.00
C GLU A 173 18.61 -27.18 2.77
N GLU A 174 18.16 -26.74 1.59
CA GLU A 174 18.89 -26.87 0.32
C GLU A 174 20.26 -26.17 0.37
N ILE A 175 20.30 -24.92 0.83
CA ILE A 175 21.54 -24.13 0.82
C ILE A 175 22.45 -24.40 2.03
N SER A 176 21.97 -25.09 3.06
CA SER A 176 22.72 -25.32 4.32
C SER A 176 24.09 -25.97 4.08
N GLY A 177 24.14 -26.97 3.20
CA GLY A 177 25.37 -27.66 2.81
C GLY A 177 26.35 -26.76 2.07
N ASP A 178 25.86 -25.84 1.27
CA ASP A 178 26.68 -24.93 0.47
C ASP A 178 27.14 -23.70 1.26
N ILE A 179 26.35 -23.20 2.21
CA ILE A 179 26.79 -22.16 3.14
C ILE A 179 27.96 -22.66 4.00
N GLY A 180 27.92 -23.93 4.43
CA GLY A 180 29.03 -24.57 5.14
C GLY A 180 30.33 -24.53 4.33
N ARG A 181 30.26 -24.71 3.00
CA ARG A 181 31.40 -24.61 2.08
C ARG A 181 31.85 -23.15 1.88
N VAL A 182 30.92 -22.21 1.67
CA VAL A 182 31.23 -20.77 1.55
C VAL A 182 31.88 -20.23 2.82
N ARG A 183 31.52 -20.74 4.01
CA ARG A 183 32.18 -20.38 5.28
C ARG A 183 33.65 -20.80 5.36
N LEU A 184 34.03 -21.87 4.66
CA LEU A 184 35.42 -22.32 4.59
C LEU A 184 36.25 -21.48 3.61
N GLU A 185 35.60 -20.81 2.67
CA GLU A 185 36.26 -19.97 1.65
C GLU A 185 36.36 -18.49 2.06
N ASP A 186 35.45 -17.99 2.91
CA ASP A 186 35.36 -16.59 3.34
C ASP A 186 35.50 -16.40 4.87
N GLU A 187 36.72 -16.17 5.39
CA GLU A 187 36.94 -15.47 6.67
C GLU A 187 38.19 -14.56 6.57
N PRO A 188 38.25 -13.34 7.15
CA PRO A 188 37.18 -12.51 7.71
C PRO A 188 37.17 -11.05 7.16
N ASN A 189 36.00 -10.42 7.11
CA ASN A 189 35.86 -9.04 7.60
C ASN A 189 34.44 -8.82 8.13
N ASP A 190 34.31 -9.02 9.44
CA ASP A 190 33.11 -8.99 10.29
C ASP A 190 32.44 -7.59 10.42
N SER A 191 32.70 -6.70 9.45
CA SER A 191 32.21 -5.31 9.45
C SER A 191 30.92 -5.10 8.66
N ALA A 192 30.48 -6.07 7.84
CA ALA A 192 29.27 -5.94 7.03
C ALA A 192 27.99 -6.27 7.81
N LEU A 193 28.02 -7.21 8.74
CA LEU A 193 26.85 -7.61 9.55
C LEU A 193 26.48 -6.54 10.60
N LYS A 194 27.46 -5.79 11.13
CA LYS A 194 27.24 -4.66 12.05
C LYS A 194 26.63 -3.40 11.39
N ARG A 195 26.52 -3.38 10.06
CA ARG A 195 25.90 -2.28 9.29
C ARG A 195 24.50 -2.61 8.79
N LEU A 196 23.92 -3.73 9.21
CA LEU A 196 22.51 -3.97 8.94
C LEU A 196 21.72 -2.89 9.69
N PRO A 197 21.06 -1.95 9.00
CA PRO A 197 20.17 -1.02 9.69
C PRO A 197 19.15 -1.87 10.46
N LYS A 198 18.72 -1.39 11.63
CA LYS A 198 17.51 -1.92 12.27
C LYS A 198 16.46 -1.96 11.16
N LEU A 199 16.05 -3.16 10.75
CA LEU A 199 15.20 -3.39 9.58
C LEU A 199 13.82 -2.80 9.90
N HIS A 200 13.69 -1.50 9.71
CA HIS A 200 12.47 -0.71 9.90
C HIS A 200 12.23 0.18 8.67
N ALA A 201 12.95 -0.07 7.58
CA ALA A 201 12.73 0.64 6.33
C ALA A 201 12.50 -0.39 5.23
N PRO A 202 11.38 -0.29 4.48
CA PRO A 202 11.22 -1.07 3.27
C PRO A 202 12.35 -0.67 2.33
N ARG A 203 13.36 -1.52 2.19
CA ARG A 203 14.43 -1.30 1.22
C ARG A 203 13.77 -1.51 -0.13
N LEU A 204 13.51 -0.42 -0.85
CA LEU A 204 13.01 -0.46 -2.22
C LEU A 204 13.82 -1.50 -2.99
N LEU A 205 13.15 -2.54 -3.47
CA LEU A 205 13.76 -3.46 -4.41
C LEU A 205 14.17 -2.62 -5.63
N PRO A 206 15.40 -2.75 -6.15
CA PRO A 206 15.70 -2.21 -7.46
C PRO A 206 14.78 -2.91 -8.47
N VAL A 207 13.98 -2.11 -9.19
CA VAL A 207 12.98 -2.58 -10.15
C VAL A 207 13.67 -3.48 -11.19
N PRO A 208 13.16 -4.69 -11.48
CA PRO A 208 13.75 -5.56 -12.50
C PRO A 208 13.71 -4.86 -13.86
N GLY A 209 14.86 -4.44 -14.38
CA GLY A 209 14.99 -3.73 -15.66
C GLY A 209 15.53 -2.30 -15.60
N SER A 210 15.79 -1.75 -14.41
CA SER A 210 16.55 -0.50 -14.30
C SER A 210 18.05 -0.77 -14.53
N THR A 211 18.46 -0.72 -15.79
CA THR A 211 19.86 -0.41 -16.11
C THR A 211 20.17 0.96 -15.56
N ASP A 212 21.25 1.08 -14.79
CA ASP A 212 21.84 2.32 -14.30
C ASP A 212 22.35 3.19 -15.47
N ASP A 213 21.42 3.72 -16.26
CA ASP A 213 21.64 4.76 -17.27
C ASP A 213 20.36 5.60 -17.36
N ALA A 214 20.09 6.40 -16.33
CA ALA A 214 19.17 7.51 -16.45
C ALA A 214 19.85 8.64 -17.25
N PRO A 215 19.29 9.12 -18.37
CA PRO A 215 19.82 10.32 -19.00
C PRO A 215 19.62 11.50 -18.04
N LYS A 216 20.71 12.23 -17.75
CA LYS A 216 20.64 13.52 -17.05
C LYS A 216 19.87 14.50 -17.93
N GLY A 217 18.58 14.64 -17.68
CA GLY A 217 17.66 15.55 -18.37
C GLY A 217 17.29 16.74 -17.49
N ASN A 218 18.19 17.72 -17.46
CA ASN A 218 18.04 19.15 -17.17
C ASN A 218 16.69 19.67 -16.62
N ASP A 219 16.72 20.19 -15.39
CA ASP A 219 15.74 21.16 -14.89
C ASP A 219 15.86 22.48 -15.69
N GLN A 220 14.76 22.91 -16.31
CA GLN A 220 14.43 24.34 -16.47
C GLN A 220 12.90 24.51 -16.71
N PRO A 221 12.28 25.59 -16.17
CA PRO A 221 10.83 25.68 -16.05
C PRO A 221 10.12 26.43 -17.20
N ALA A 222 8.81 26.14 -17.31
CA ALA A 222 7.72 26.94 -17.86
C ALA A 222 7.69 27.28 -19.36
N THR A 223 6.59 26.92 -20.05
CA THR A 223 5.70 27.92 -20.68
C THR A 223 4.33 27.33 -21.02
N ILE A 224 3.27 28.04 -20.61
CA ILE A 224 1.89 27.88 -21.09
C ILE A 224 1.82 28.43 -22.52
N ARG A 225 1.16 27.71 -23.43
CA ARG A 225 0.59 28.30 -24.66
C ARG A 225 -0.86 27.87 -24.82
N LEU A 226 -1.74 28.85 -24.68
CA LEU A 226 -3.08 28.88 -25.25
C LEU A 226 -2.99 29.18 -26.75
N SER A 227 -3.71 28.44 -27.58
CA SER A 227 -4.12 28.76 -28.96
C SER A 227 -5.10 27.66 -29.38
N GLY A 228 -6.26 27.87 -29.98
CA GLY A 228 -6.99 29.04 -30.47
C GLY A 228 -8.31 28.53 -31.06
#